data_AF-A0A6S7IH71-F1
#
_entry.id   AF-A0A6S7IH71-F1
#
_cell.length_a   1.000
_cell.length_b   1.000
_cell.length_c   1.000
_cell.angle_alpha   90.00
_cell.angle_beta   90.00
_cell.angle_gamma   90.00
#
_symmetry.space_group_name_H-M   'P 1'
#
loop_
_entity.id
_entity.type
_entity.pdbx_description
1 polymer ?
#
loop_
_entity_poly.entity_id
_entity_poly.type
_entity_poly.pdbx_seq_one_letter_code
_entity_poly.pdbx_strand_id
1 'polypeptide(L)'
;MNDQMDKIFIHSNDNEITINSLANHFTDTINKAATSLISFKKLKKNSNKVGTNSIPKQNWFDNNCYRLKKELRNLGKLLSKQPNNPFVRHLFFTKKKEYKKLTRKRKRNFHSNILDKIKILADSNPKAFWNLVNSIKSNRTSGSNEISPVEWFNYFHDLNKTNFSSESTSTESRIVADINLWATSGVEILDKPISLKEIHDISRKLKPNKASANDSLNNEIINLIMKLLKYHPLV
;
A
#
# COMPACT_ATOMS: atom_id res chain seq x y z
N MET A 1 33.64 -59.50 -5.38
CA MET A 1 34.49 -59.96 -4.27
C MET A 1 35.37 -58.77 -3.89
N ASN A 2 34.88 -57.78 -3.13
CA ASN A 2 34.55 -57.83 -1.70
C ASN A 2 35.62 -58.57 -0.90
N ASP A 3 36.78 -57.95 -0.66
CA ASP A 3 37.63 -58.33 0.47
C ASP A 3 38.75 -57.32 0.83
N GLN A 4 38.42 -56.04 1.03
CA GLN A 4 39.39 -55.09 1.63
C GLN A 4 38.84 -54.18 2.72
N MET A 5 37.68 -54.49 3.31
CA MET A 5 37.04 -53.61 4.30
C MET A 5 36.71 -54.27 5.64
N ASP A 6 37.32 -55.39 6.03
CA ASP A 6 36.90 -56.08 7.26
C ASP A 6 37.98 -56.56 8.24
N LYS A 7 39.24 -56.16 8.11
CA LYS A 7 40.24 -56.51 9.16
C LYS A 7 41.20 -55.37 9.43
N ILE A 8 40.89 -54.59 10.45
CA ILE A 8 41.67 -54.42 11.69
C ILE A 8 40.79 -53.57 12.62
N PHE A 9 39.85 -54.25 13.28
CA PHE A 9 39.32 -53.79 14.55
C PHE A 9 40.04 -54.59 15.63
N ILE A 10 40.38 -53.89 16.71
CA ILE A 10 40.99 -54.36 17.97
C ILE A 10 42.53 -54.41 17.98
N HIS A 11 43.12 -53.22 18.17
CA HIS A 11 44.11 -53.06 19.23
C HIS A 11 43.62 -51.98 20.18
N SER A 12 43.13 -52.40 21.34
CA SER A 12 42.71 -51.53 22.43
C SER A 12 43.93 -50.97 23.14
N ASN A 13 44.21 -49.68 22.98
CA ASN A 13 44.66 -48.80 24.05
C ASN A 13 44.68 -47.35 23.54
N ASP A 14 44.25 -46.41 24.39
CA ASP A 14 44.29 -44.94 24.22
C ASP A 14 43.10 -44.24 23.53
N ASN A 15 41.91 -44.86 23.49
CA ASN A 15 40.68 -44.22 22.99
C ASN A 15 39.84 -43.51 24.07
N GLU A 16 40.49 -43.03 25.13
CA GLU A 16 39.89 -42.12 26.11
C GLU A 16 40.38 -40.67 25.92
N ILE A 17 40.84 -40.33 24.71
CA ILE A 17 40.67 -38.95 24.22
C ILE A 17 39.16 -38.79 24.00
N THR A 18 38.50 -38.54 25.12
CA THR A 18 37.06 -38.63 25.35
C THR A 18 36.28 -38.00 24.22
N ILE A 19 35.14 -38.59 23.88
CA ILE A 19 34.13 -37.97 22.99
C ILE A 19 33.87 -36.50 23.38
N ASN A 20 34.00 -36.19 24.68
CA ASN A 20 33.97 -34.83 25.23
C ASN A 20 35.10 -33.93 24.72
N SER A 21 36.34 -34.42 24.62
CA SER A 21 37.46 -33.71 23.99
C SER A 21 37.18 -33.40 22.52
N LEU A 22 36.62 -34.35 21.77
CA LEU A 22 36.24 -34.15 20.37
C LEU A 22 35.08 -33.14 20.25
N ALA A 23 34.08 -33.24 21.12
CA ALA A 23 32.94 -32.31 21.18
C ALA A 23 33.39 -30.89 21.56
N ASN A 24 34.34 -30.77 22.49
CA ASN A 24 34.94 -29.50 22.88
C ASN A 24 35.77 -28.91 21.74
N HIS A 25 36.58 -29.72 21.05
CA HIS A 25 37.34 -29.27 19.89
C HIS A 25 36.40 -28.78 18.77
N PHE A 26 35.31 -29.51 18.49
CA PHE A 26 34.31 -29.09 17.52
C PHE A 26 33.64 -27.77 17.93
N THR A 27 33.25 -27.64 19.19
CA THR A 27 32.63 -26.43 19.75
C THR A 27 33.58 -25.23 19.69
N ASP A 28 34.86 -25.43 20.00
CA ASP A 28 35.90 -24.41 19.90
C ASP A 28 36.15 -23.98 18.46
N THR A 29 36.09 -24.92 17.52
CA THR A 29 36.24 -24.64 16.09
C THR A 29 35.07 -23.78 15.59
N ILE A 30 33.84 -24.11 15.99
CA ILE A 30 32.65 -23.30 15.69
C ILE A 30 32.75 -21.93 16.35
N ASN A 31 33.17 -21.83 17.60
CA ASN A 31 33.31 -20.56 18.31
C ASN A 31 34.40 -19.66 17.70
N LYS A 32 35.53 -20.24 17.24
CA LYS A 32 36.57 -19.52 16.50
C LYS A 32 36.08 -19.04 15.14
N ALA A 33 35.32 -19.85 14.42
CA ALA A 33 34.69 -19.44 13.16
C ALA A 33 33.64 -18.34 13.38
N ALA A 34 32.80 -18.46 14.43
CA ALA A 34 31.79 -17.46 14.77
C ALA A 34 32.42 -16.13 15.20
N THR A 35 33.45 -16.17 16.05
CA THR A 35 34.15 -14.95 16.50
C THR A 35 34.92 -14.26 15.37
N SER A 36 35.53 -15.01 14.46
CA SER A 36 36.17 -14.43 13.26
C SER A 36 35.15 -13.81 12.29
N LEU A 37 33.95 -14.39 12.14
CA LEU A 37 32.88 -13.79 11.33
C LEU A 37 32.23 -12.56 11.98
N ILE A 38 32.07 -12.57 13.32
CA ILE A 38 31.41 -11.48 14.08
C ILE A 38 32.35 -10.28 14.28
N SER A 39 33.68 -10.50 14.34
CA SER A 39 34.66 -9.42 14.57
C SER A 39 34.80 -8.42 13.42
N PHE A 40 34.24 -8.70 12.24
CA PHE A 40 34.11 -7.74 11.13
C PHE A 40 32.98 -6.70 11.29
N LYS A 41 32.33 -6.62 12.46
CA LYS A 41 31.41 -5.52 12.81
C LYS A 41 31.74 -4.86 14.15
N LYS A 42 33.01 -4.53 14.39
CA LYS A 42 33.27 -3.30 15.16
C LYS A 42 32.91 -2.12 14.26
N LEU A 43 31.62 -1.74 14.28
CA LEU A 43 31.17 -0.45 13.77
C LEU A 43 32.10 0.60 14.38
N LYS A 44 32.94 1.23 13.55
CA LYS A 44 33.71 2.41 13.96
C LYS A 44 32.72 3.37 14.62
N LYS A 45 32.82 3.54 15.94
CA LYS A 45 32.17 4.66 16.62
C LYS A 45 32.89 5.91 16.11
N ASN A 46 32.37 6.49 15.04
CA ASN A 46 32.67 7.87 14.70
C ASN A 46 32.05 8.75 15.80
N SER A 47 32.79 8.96 16.89
CA SER A 47 32.67 10.19 17.65
C SER A 47 32.99 11.33 16.70
N ASN A 48 32.16 12.36 16.69
CA ASN A 48 32.24 13.57 15.86
C ASN A 48 31.44 13.51 14.55
N LYS A 49 30.12 13.36 14.68
CA LYS A 49 29.18 14.21 13.93
C LYS A 49 28.06 14.64 14.88
N VAL A 50 28.12 15.89 15.33
CA VAL A 50 26.91 16.66 15.68
C VAL A 50 26.19 16.92 14.35
N GLY A 51 25.64 15.85 13.78
CA GLY A 51 24.72 15.95 12.68
C GLY A 51 23.36 16.22 13.29
N THR A 52 22.84 17.43 13.12
CA THR A 52 21.42 17.73 13.24
C THR A 52 20.65 16.99 12.14
N ASN A 53 20.74 15.67 12.11
CA ASN A 53 19.76 14.82 11.46
C ASN A 53 18.52 14.83 12.35
N SER A 54 17.88 15.99 12.49
CA SER A 54 16.53 16.04 13.01
C SER A 54 15.68 15.34 11.97
N ILE A 55 15.41 14.06 12.21
CA ILE A 55 14.34 13.31 11.55
C ILE A 55 13.18 14.29 11.41
N PRO A 56 12.66 14.55 10.20
CA PRO A 56 11.65 15.57 10.00
C PRO A 56 10.52 15.33 10.99
N LYS A 57 10.36 16.26 11.93
CA LYS A 57 9.29 16.20 12.92
C LYS A 57 8.00 16.22 12.10
N GLN A 58 7.33 15.08 12.05
CA GLN A 58 6.05 14.97 11.38
C GLN A 58 5.13 16.05 11.94
N ASN A 59 4.64 16.96 11.10
CA ASN A 59 3.90 18.16 11.54
C ASN A 59 2.61 17.84 12.34
N TRP A 60 2.10 16.61 12.22
CA TRP A 60 0.94 16.12 12.97
C TRP A 60 1.30 15.46 14.32
N PHE A 61 2.58 15.23 14.61
CA PHE A 61 3.05 14.48 15.77
C PHE A 61 3.31 15.42 16.96
N ASP A 62 2.41 15.41 17.93
CA ASP A 62 2.42 16.30 19.10
C ASP A 62 3.22 15.72 20.29
N ASN A 63 3.40 16.54 21.32
CA ASN A 63 4.08 16.13 22.56
C ASN A 63 3.37 14.95 23.25
N ASN A 64 2.04 14.84 23.10
CA ASN A 64 1.29 13.71 23.65
C ASN A 64 1.64 12.40 22.93
N CYS A 65 1.74 12.42 21.60
CA CYS A 65 2.23 11.27 20.84
C CYS A 65 3.66 10.90 21.26
N TYR A 66 4.52 11.90 21.50
CA TYR A 66 5.87 11.65 22.00
C TYR A 66 5.87 10.99 23.39
N ARG A 67 5.09 11.53 24.34
CA ARG A 67 4.97 11.00 25.70
C ARG A 67 4.51 9.53 25.69
N LEU A 68 3.42 9.22 24.99
CA LEU A 68 2.91 7.85 24.88
C LEU A 68 3.91 6.91 24.18
N LYS A 69 4.65 7.40 23.18
CA LYS A 69 5.72 6.61 22.52
C LYS A 69 6.87 6.31 23.49
N LYS A 70 7.23 7.26 24.36
CA LYS A 70 8.25 7.08 25.40
C LYS A 70 7.78 6.07 26.46
N GLU A 71 6.55 6.19 26.93
CA GLU A 71 5.93 5.22 27.85
C GLU A 71 5.92 3.81 27.26
N LEU A 72 5.51 3.66 26.01
CA LEU A 72 5.53 2.37 25.31
C LEU A 72 6.92 1.77 25.21
N ARG A 73 7.94 2.60 24.95
CA ARG A 73 9.34 2.14 24.91
C ARG A 73 9.77 1.63 26.28
N ASN A 74 9.40 2.32 27.36
CA ASN A 74 9.74 1.91 28.72
C ASN A 74 9.00 0.62 29.10
N LEU A 75 7.71 0.51 28.79
CA LEU A 75 6.92 -0.70 29.01
C LEU A 75 7.43 -1.88 28.18
N GLY A 76 7.89 -1.65 26.95
CA GLY A 76 8.50 -2.68 26.12
C GLY A 76 9.80 -3.21 26.73
N LYS A 77 10.64 -2.31 27.29
CA LYS A 77 11.82 -2.72 28.06
C LYS A 77 11.45 -3.51 29.32
N LEU A 78 10.41 -3.10 30.04
CA LEU A 78 9.93 -3.80 31.23
C LEU A 78 9.38 -5.20 30.87
N LEU A 79 8.60 -5.30 29.79
CA LEU A 79 8.07 -6.57 29.28
C LEU A 79 9.19 -7.52 28.85
N SER A 80 10.27 -7.00 28.25
CA SER A 80 11.45 -7.80 27.92
C SER A 80 12.16 -8.35 29.16
N LYS A 81 12.10 -7.66 30.30
CA LYS A 81 12.67 -8.13 31.58
C LYS A 81 11.73 -9.09 32.31
N GLN A 82 10.43 -8.94 32.13
CA GLN A 82 9.39 -9.71 32.82
C GLN A 82 8.35 -10.25 31.81
N PRO A 83 8.72 -11.25 30.98
CA PRO A 83 7.86 -11.73 29.90
C PRO A 83 6.59 -12.43 30.39
N ASN A 84 6.67 -13.10 31.56
CA ASN A 84 5.57 -13.87 32.11
C ASN A 84 4.64 -13.06 33.02
N ASN A 85 4.89 -11.76 33.21
CA ASN A 85 4.03 -10.91 34.02
C ASN A 85 2.77 -10.48 33.23
N PRO A 86 1.57 -10.99 33.57
CA PRO A 86 0.35 -10.70 32.82
C PRO A 86 -0.06 -9.23 32.93
N PHE A 87 0.23 -8.56 34.05
CA PHE A 87 -0.10 -7.16 34.28
C PHE A 87 0.71 -6.24 33.36
N VAL A 88 2.04 -6.45 33.30
CA VAL A 88 2.92 -5.68 32.42
C VAL A 88 2.56 -5.89 30.95
N ARG A 89 2.23 -7.13 30.57
CA ARG A 89 1.75 -7.46 29.22
C ARG A 89 0.46 -6.72 28.89
N HIS A 90 -0.55 -6.81 29.76
CA HIS A 90 -1.83 -6.12 29.57
C HIS A 90 -1.63 -4.61 29.44
N LEU A 91 -0.88 -3.99 30.36
CA LEU A 91 -0.61 -2.55 30.36
C LEU A 91 0.08 -2.10 29.07
N PHE A 92 1.07 -2.85 28.58
CA PHE A 92 1.73 -2.57 27.31
C PHE A 92 0.74 -2.56 26.13
N PHE A 93 -0.11 -3.58 26.00
CA PHE A 93 -1.08 -3.66 24.89
C PHE A 93 -2.16 -2.59 24.99
N THR A 94 -2.62 -2.26 26.19
CA THR A 94 -3.57 -1.15 26.43
C THR A 94 -2.97 0.18 26.00
N LYS A 95 -1.75 0.49 26.43
CA LYS A 95 -1.03 1.71 26.01
C LYS A 95 -0.72 1.72 24.51
N LYS A 96 -0.45 0.56 23.92
CA LYS A 96 -0.23 0.41 22.47
C LYS A 96 -1.49 0.77 21.68
N LYS A 97 -2.66 0.33 22.15
CA LYS A 97 -3.96 0.67 21.57
C LYS A 97 -4.24 2.17 21.69
N GLU A 98 -3.98 2.75 22.86
CA GLU A 98 -4.14 4.19 23.13
C GLU A 98 -3.28 5.04 22.17
N TYR A 99 -1.99 4.71 22.06
CA TYR A 99 -1.07 5.38 21.14
C TYR A 99 -1.50 5.29 19.68
N LYS A 100 -1.93 4.10 19.22
CA LYS A 100 -2.45 3.93 17.85
C LYS A 100 -3.72 4.76 17.62
N LYS A 101 -4.62 4.83 18.60
CA LYS A 101 -5.84 5.65 18.51
C LYS A 101 -5.49 7.14 18.43
N LEU A 102 -4.58 7.61 19.28
CA LEU A 102 -4.17 9.01 19.31
C LEU A 102 -3.48 9.43 18.02
N THR A 103 -2.50 8.66 17.55
CA THR A 103 -1.76 8.96 16.31
C THR A 103 -2.69 9.01 15.09
N ARG A 104 -3.63 8.06 14.97
CA ARG A 104 -4.66 8.09 13.91
C ARG A 104 -5.56 9.32 14.02
N LYS A 105 -5.99 9.71 15.23
CA LYS A 105 -6.79 10.92 15.44
C LYS A 105 -6.01 12.17 15.04
N ARG A 106 -4.77 12.33 15.52
CA ARG A 106 -3.92 13.48 15.22
C ARG A 106 -3.62 13.60 13.73
N LYS A 107 -3.30 12.50 13.06
CA LYS A 107 -3.08 12.48 11.62
C LYS A 107 -4.33 12.90 10.84
N ARG A 108 -5.51 12.35 11.17
CA ARG A 108 -6.78 12.74 10.53
C ARG A 108 -7.09 14.23 10.72
N ASN A 109 -7.00 14.72 11.95
CA ASN A 109 -7.27 16.13 12.25
C ASN A 109 -6.31 17.05 11.50
N PHE A 110 -5.02 16.70 11.44
CA PHE A 110 -4.05 17.48 10.69
C PHE A 110 -4.39 17.57 9.19
N HIS A 111 -4.74 16.45 8.56
CA HIS A 111 -5.15 16.45 7.16
C HIS A 111 -6.46 17.22 6.93
N SER A 112 -7.46 17.07 7.82
CA SER A 112 -8.70 17.86 7.76
C SER A 112 -8.39 19.35 7.82
N ASN A 113 -7.60 19.79 8.80
CA ASN A 113 -7.24 21.19 8.97
C ASN A 113 -6.48 21.74 7.76
N ILE A 114 -5.65 20.93 7.09
CA ILE A 114 -4.99 21.34 5.85
C ILE A 114 -6.02 21.55 4.74
N LEU A 115 -6.94 20.61 4.55
CA LEU A 115 -7.98 20.72 3.52
C LEU A 115 -8.87 21.95 3.76
N ASP A 116 -9.24 22.21 5.01
CA ASP A 116 -10.04 23.38 5.39
C ASP A 116 -9.26 24.68 5.10
N LYS A 117 -7.96 24.72 5.40
CA LYS A 117 -7.09 25.85 5.02
C LYS A 117 -6.99 26.03 3.52
N ILE A 118 -6.85 24.94 2.75
CA ILE A 118 -6.80 25.00 1.28
C ILE A 118 -8.08 25.63 0.73
N LYS A 119 -9.25 25.19 1.21
CA LYS A 119 -10.55 25.75 0.80
C LYS A 119 -10.66 27.23 1.08
N ILE A 120 -10.31 27.68 2.29
CA ILE A 120 -10.39 29.09 2.68
C ILE A 120 -9.39 29.95 1.88
N LEU A 121 -8.17 29.45 1.71
CA LEU A 121 -7.10 30.21 1.05
C LEU A 121 -7.26 30.31 -0.47
N ALA A 122 -7.98 29.38 -1.09
CA ALA A 122 -8.24 29.40 -2.54
C ALA A 122 -8.94 30.71 -2.94
N ASP A 123 -9.92 31.14 -2.16
CA ASP A 123 -10.71 32.33 -2.47
C ASP A 123 -10.13 33.61 -1.84
N SER A 124 -9.44 33.49 -0.69
CA SER A 124 -8.99 34.65 0.08
C SER A 124 -7.55 35.10 -0.23
N ASN A 125 -6.62 34.16 -0.48
CA ASN A 125 -5.19 34.48 -0.65
C ASN A 125 -4.46 33.43 -1.51
N PRO A 126 -4.40 33.66 -2.84
CA PRO A 126 -3.76 32.74 -3.78
C PRO A 126 -2.28 32.46 -3.47
N LYS A 127 -1.53 33.44 -2.95
CA LYS A 127 -0.11 33.27 -2.63
C LYS A 127 0.09 32.32 -1.44
N ALA A 128 -0.71 32.50 -0.39
CA ALA A 128 -0.68 31.61 0.78
C ALA A 128 -1.15 30.19 0.44
N PHE A 129 -2.13 30.08 -0.47
CA PHE A 129 -2.56 28.79 -1.03
C PHE A 129 -1.40 28.03 -1.69
N TRP A 130 -0.69 28.67 -2.63
CA TRP A 130 0.42 28.01 -3.34
C TRP A 130 1.57 27.65 -2.40
N ASN A 131 1.88 28.49 -1.40
CA ASN A 131 2.85 28.16 -0.37
C ASN A 131 2.45 26.89 0.42
N LEU A 132 1.17 26.78 0.80
CA LEU A 132 0.65 25.61 1.49
C LEU A 132 0.72 24.35 0.60
N VAL A 133 0.30 24.44 -0.66
CA VAL A 133 0.37 23.33 -1.63
C VAL A 133 1.81 22.87 -1.84
N ASN A 134 2.75 23.80 -1.98
CA ASN A 134 4.16 23.48 -2.16
C ASN A 134 4.77 22.81 -0.91
N SER A 135 4.36 23.20 0.29
CA SER A 135 4.78 22.56 1.54
C SER A 135 4.29 21.10 1.68
N ILE A 136 3.18 20.75 1.02
CA ILE A 136 2.64 19.39 0.98
C ILE A 136 3.39 18.56 -0.06
N LYS A 137 3.68 19.16 -1.23
CA LYS A 137 4.46 18.50 -2.31
C LYS A 137 5.89 18.18 -1.86
N SER A 138 6.58 19.11 -1.21
CA SER A 138 7.98 18.92 -0.78
C SER A 138 8.17 17.84 0.29
N ASN A 139 7.12 17.47 1.02
CA ASN A 139 7.14 16.38 2.00
C ASN A 139 6.95 14.99 1.38
N ARG A 140 6.62 14.88 0.09
CA ARG A 140 6.76 13.61 -0.63
C ARG A 140 8.23 13.47 -0.95
N THR A 141 8.91 12.59 -0.21
CA THR A 141 10.24 12.10 -0.58
C THR A 141 10.27 11.82 -2.07
N SER A 142 11.27 12.37 -2.76
CA SER A 142 11.55 12.34 -4.20
C SER A 142 11.69 10.94 -4.79
N GLY A 143 10.69 10.09 -4.59
CA GLY A 143 10.59 8.73 -5.08
C GLY A 143 9.59 8.58 -6.22
N SER A 144 9.19 9.68 -6.86
CA SER A 144 8.72 9.57 -8.23
C SER A 144 9.97 9.41 -9.09
N ASN A 145 10.18 8.21 -9.62
CA ASN A 145 10.91 8.06 -10.85
C ASN A 145 10.13 8.91 -11.87
N GLU A 146 10.51 10.18 -12.03
CA GLU A 146 9.95 11.04 -13.07
C GLU A 146 10.44 10.46 -14.39
N ILE A 147 9.62 9.56 -14.96
CA ILE A 147 9.78 9.07 -16.31
C ILE A 147 9.69 10.31 -17.20
N SER A 148 10.74 10.55 -17.98
CA SER A 148 10.79 11.75 -18.80
C SER A 148 9.67 11.74 -19.85
N PRO A 149 9.14 12.89 -20.28
CA PRO A 149 8.16 12.93 -21.36
C PRO A 149 8.62 12.21 -22.63
N VAL A 150 9.93 12.21 -22.90
CA VAL A 150 10.56 11.52 -24.03
C VAL A 150 10.51 10.00 -23.83
N GLU A 151 10.78 9.53 -22.63
CA GLU A 151 10.71 8.10 -22.28
C GLU A 151 9.27 7.59 -22.35
N TRP A 152 8.30 8.41 -21.92
CA TRP A 152 6.88 8.14 -22.14
C TRP A 152 6.51 8.06 -23.62
N PHE A 153 6.95 9.05 -24.41
CA PHE A 153 6.69 9.08 -25.85
C PHE A 153 7.25 7.84 -26.54
N ASN A 154 8.51 7.51 -26.29
CA ASN A 154 9.18 6.36 -26.89
C ASN A 154 8.50 5.05 -26.50
N TYR A 155 8.16 4.88 -25.21
CA TYR A 155 7.47 3.68 -24.73
C TYR A 155 6.13 3.46 -25.46
N PHE A 156 5.27 4.49 -25.52
CA PHE A 156 3.97 4.35 -26.19
C PHE A 156 4.08 4.28 -27.70
N HIS A 157 5.04 4.99 -28.30
CA HIS A 157 5.31 4.91 -29.72
C HIS A 157 5.75 3.50 -30.12
N ASP A 158 6.66 2.87 -29.37
CA ASP A 158 7.13 1.52 -29.65
C ASP A 158 6.05 0.45 -29.34
N LEU A 159 5.26 0.66 -28.29
CA LEU A 159 4.09 -0.18 -28.00
C LEU A 159 3.07 -0.16 -29.15
N ASN A 160 2.90 0.99 -29.81
CA ASN A 160 2.00 1.14 -30.95
C ASN A 160 2.60 0.68 -32.29
N LYS A 161 3.93 0.50 -32.41
CA LYS A 161 4.56 -0.02 -33.64
C LYS A 161 4.36 -1.53 -33.84
N THR A 162 4.25 -2.29 -32.77
CA THR A 162 4.34 -3.78 -32.83
C THR A 162 3.08 -4.50 -33.30
N ASN A 163 1.98 -3.77 -33.57
CA ASN A 163 0.73 -4.36 -34.08
C ASN A 163 0.37 -3.94 -35.51
N PHE A 164 1.24 -3.23 -36.23
CA PHE A 164 1.00 -2.84 -37.62
C PHE A 164 2.01 -3.51 -38.55
N SER A 165 1.85 -4.82 -38.74
CA SER A 165 2.30 -5.48 -39.97
C SER A 165 1.53 -4.89 -41.15
N SER A 166 2.08 -3.89 -41.83
CA SER A 166 1.80 -3.48 -43.22
C SER A 166 0.34 -3.51 -43.72
N GLU A 167 -0.65 -3.27 -42.85
CA GLU A 167 -2.08 -3.20 -43.20
C GLU A 167 -2.74 -1.94 -42.59
N SER A 168 -1.91 -1.00 -42.15
CA SER A 168 -2.24 0.24 -41.43
C SER A 168 -2.94 1.31 -42.27
N THR A 169 -3.11 1.12 -43.58
CA THR A 169 -4.04 1.94 -44.38
C THR A 169 -5.50 1.52 -44.16
N SER A 170 -5.77 0.28 -43.72
CA SER A 170 -7.15 -0.21 -43.58
C SER A 170 -7.83 0.25 -42.30
N THR A 171 -7.11 0.36 -41.17
CA THR A 171 -7.72 0.69 -39.87
C THR A 171 -8.10 2.16 -39.76
N GLU A 172 -7.23 3.07 -40.21
CA GLU A 172 -7.52 4.50 -40.20
C GLU A 172 -8.64 4.82 -41.21
N SER A 173 -8.60 4.18 -42.38
CA SER A 173 -9.67 4.28 -43.37
C SER A 173 -10.99 3.70 -42.87
N ARG A 174 -10.97 2.63 -42.07
CA ARG A 174 -12.17 2.08 -41.40
C ARG A 174 -12.70 3.00 -40.32
N ILE A 175 -11.84 3.58 -39.49
CA ILE A 175 -12.25 4.53 -38.45
C ILE A 175 -12.87 5.77 -39.09
N VAL A 176 -12.26 6.31 -40.16
CA VAL A 176 -12.81 7.45 -40.91
C VAL A 176 -14.12 7.07 -41.60
N ALA A 177 -14.22 5.87 -42.19
CA ALA A 177 -15.47 5.37 -42.76
C ALA A 177 -16.57 5.20 -41.71
N ASP A 178 -16.26 4.68 -40.53
CA ASP A 178 -17.20 4.54 -39.41
C ASP A 178 -17.62 5.91 -38.89
N ILE A 179 -16.70 6.86 -38.70
CA ILE A 179 -17.03 8.23 -38.29
C ILE A 179 -17.93 8.90 -39.32
N ASN A 180 -17.63 8.76 -40.61
CA ASN A 180 -18.45 9.34 -41.68
C ASN A 180 -19.82 8.66 -41.78
N LEU A 181 -19.89 7.35 -41.56
CA LEU A 181 -21.14 6.59 -41.46
C LEU A 181 -21.98 7.07 -40.27
N TRP A 182 -21.37 7.31 -39.11
CA TRP A 182 -22.07 7.84 -37.92
C TRP A 182 -22.47 9.30 -38.08
N ALA A 183 -21.68 10.10 -38.80
CA ALA A 183 -21.99 11.51 -39.09
C ALA A 183 -23.15 11.66 -40.09
N THR A 184 -23.31 10.71 -41.01
CA THR A 184 -24.43 10.67 -41.97
C THR A 184 -25.64 9.92 -41.44
N SER A 185 -25.42 8.92 -40.58
CA SER A 185 -26.47 8.26 -39.80
C SER A 185 -26.79 9.15 -38.61
N GLY A 186 -27.51 10.25 -38.85
CA GLY A 186 -28.08 11.06 -37.78
C GLY A 186 -28.68 10.12 -36.74
N VAL A 187 -28.27 10.27 -35.48
CA VAL A 187 -28.68 9.37 -34.42
C VAL A 187 -30.11 9.73 -34.02
N GLU A 188 -31.06 9.61 -34.96
CA GLU A 188 -32.49 9.87 -34.78
C GLU A 188 -33.07 9.06 -33.61
N ILE A 189 -32.39 7.97 -33.22
CA ILE A 189 -32.76 7.19 -32.03
C ILE A 189 -32.56 7.96 -30.71
N LEU A 190 -31.66 8.94 -30.66
CA LEU A 190 -31.47 9.84 -29.51
C LEU A 190 -32.46 11.01 -29.50
N ASP A 191 -33.00 11.38 -30.66
CA ASP A 191 -34.00 12.45 -30.79
C ASP A 191 -35.44 11.96 -30.56
N LYS A 192 -35.65 10.64 -30.46
CA LYS A 192 -36.96 10.04 -30.16
C LYS A 192 -37.29 10.21 -28.67
N PRO A 193 -38.57 10.44 -28.32
CA PRO A 193 -38.98 10.47 -26.92
C PRO A 193 -38.77 9.09 -26.28
N ILE A 194 -38.29 9.07 -25.03
CA ILE A 194 -38.06 7.85 -24.26
C ILE A 194 -39.41 7.12 -24.10
N SER A 195 -39.47 5.88 -24.59
CA SER A 195 -40.72 5.11 -24.57
C SER A 195 -40.91 4.38 -23.23
N LEU A 196 -42.17 4.17 -22.83
CA LEU A 196 -42.48 3.35 -21.64
C LEU A 196 -41.94 1.92 -21.77
N LYS A 197 -41.91 1.38 -23.00
CA LYS A 197 -41.33 0.06 -23.29
C LYS A 197 -39.85 0.01 -22.97
N GLU A 198 -39.10 1.05 -23.34
CA GLU A 198 -37.67 1.16 -23.07
C GLU A 198 -37.39 1.21 -21.56
N ILE A 199 -38.14 2.01 -20.81
CA ILE A 199 -38.04 2.08 -19.34
C ILE A 199 -38.34 0.71 -18.73
N HIS A 200 -39.36 0.02 -19.22
CA HIS A 200 -39.71 -1.33 -18.78
C HIS A 200 -38.61 -2.36 -19.12
N ASP A 201 -37.97 -2.25 -20.28
CA ASP A 201 -36.89 -3.14 -20.70
C ASP A 201 -35.60 -2.91 -19.89
N ILE A 202 -35.31 -1.66 -19.55
CA ILE A 202 -34.15 -1.30 -18.72
C ILE A 202 -34.37 -1.74 -17.27
N SER A 203 -35.57 -1.55 -16.70
CA SER A 203 -35.85 -1.97 -15.31
C SER A 203 -35.60 -3.47 -15.11
N ARG A 204 -36.01 -4.32 -16.06
CA ARG A 204 -35.73 -5.77 -16.05
C ARG A 204 -34.25 -6.13 -16.10
N LYS A 205 -33.40 -5.25 -16.65
CA LYS A 205 -31.95 -5.46 -16.74
C LYS A 205 -31.19 -4.94 -15.51
N LEU A 206 -31.87 -4.25 -14.58
CA LEU A 206 -31.24 -3.79 -13.34
C LEU A 206 -30.80 -4.99 -12.49
N LYS A 207 -29.52 -4.99 -12.11
CA LYS A 207 -28.95 -6.05 -11.27
C LYS A 207 -29.46 -5.89 -9.83
N PRO A 208 -29.94 -6.97 -9.17
CA PRO A 208 -30.37 -6.90 -7.78
C PRO A 208 -29.17 -6.66 -6.84
N ASN A 209 -29.44 -6.19 -5.63
CA ASN A 209 -28.46 -5.97 -4.56
C ASN A 209 -27.32 -5.01 -4.94
N LYS A 210 -27.58 -4.06 -5.84
CA LYS A 210 -26.67 -2.94 -6.08
C LYS A 210 -26.88 -1.88 -5.01
N ALA A 211 -25.78 -1.26 -4.59
CA ALA A 211 -25.83 -0.15 -3.65
C ALA A 211 -26.67 0.98 -4.24
N SER A 212 -27.52 1.57 -3.42
CA SER A 212 -28.27 2.78 -3.78
C SER A 212 -27.32 3.96 -4.01
N ALA A 213 -27.74 4.89 -4.85
CA ALA A 213 -27.06 6.17 -4.98
C ALA A 213 -27.38 7.07 -3.77
N ASN A 214 -27.00 8.35 -3.85
CA ASN A 214 -27.21 9.32 -2.77
C ASN A 214 -28.70 9.58 -2.47
N ASP A 215 -29.60 9.17 -3.36
CA ASP A 215 -31.06 9.23 -3.22
C ASP A 215 -31.65 8.10 -2.37
N SER A 216 -30.83 7.12 -1.94
CA SER A 216 -31.26 5.94 -1.18
C SER A 216 -32.30 5.06 -1.90
N LEU A 217 -32.45 5.20 -3.22
CA LEU A 217 -33.32 4.34 -4.02
C LEU A 217 -32.53 3.14 -4.52
N ASN A 218 -32.98 1.94 -4.17
CA ASN A 218 -32.39 0.69 -4.63
C ASN A 218 -33.13 0.16 -5.87
N ASN A 219 -32.49 -0.76 -6.59
CA ASN A 219 -33.05 -1.32 -7.82
C ASN A 219 -34.35 -2.12 -7.57
N GLU A 220 -34.53 -2.63 -6.35
CA GLU A 220 -35.72 -3.34 -5.92
C GLU A 220 -36.94 -2.41 -5.87
N ILE A 221 -36.78 -1.19 -5.36
CA ILE A 221 -37.82 -0.15 -5.33
C ILE A 221 -38.21 0.24 -6.75
N ILE A 222 -37.24 0.46 -7.65
CA ILE A 222 -37.51 0.81 -9.06
C ILE A 222 -38.32 -0.30 -9.73
N ASN A 223 -37.94 -1.57 -9.52
CA ASN A 223 -38.67 -2.71 -10.06
C ASN A 223 -40.08 -2.86 -9.48
N LEU A 224 -40.28 -2.52 -8.20
CA LEU A 224 -41.61 -2.53 -7.58
C LEU A 224 -42.51 -1.44 -8.16
N ILE A 225 -42.00 -0.20 -8.30
CA ILE A 225 -42.74 0.92 -8.88
C ILE A 225 -43.17 0.60 -10.31
N MET A 226 -42.26 0.04 -11.13
CA MET A 226 -42.59 -0.35 -12.51
C MET A 226 -43.65 -1.46 -12.58
N LYS A 227 -43.66 -2.40 -11.62
CA LYS A 227 -44.75 -3.38 -11.52
C LYS A 227 -46.08 -2.73 -11.18
N LEU A 228 -46.10 -1.78 -10.24
CA LEU A 228 -47.33 -1.09 -9.84
C LEU A 228 -47.92 -0.25 -10.98
N LEU A 229 -47.07 0.46 -11.73
CA LEU A 229 -47.49 1.25 -12.90
C LEU A 229 -48.11 0.39 -14.02
N LYS A 230 -47.76 -0.90 -14.10
CA LYS A 230 -48.39 -1.84 -15.03
C LYS A 230 -49.84 -2.16 -14.65
N TYR A 231 -50.16 -2.19 -13.36
CA TYR A 231 -51.49 -2.53 -12.85
C TYR A 231 -52.37 -1.31 -12.57
N HIS A 232 -51.77 -0.14 -12.35
CA HIS A 232 -52.45 1.13 -12.18
C HIS A 232 -51.81 2.18 -13.10
N PRO A 233 -52.17 2.21 -14.39
CA PRO A 233 -51.74 3.29 -15.27
C PRO A 233 -52.30 4.61 -14.72
N LEU A 234 -51.42 5.58 -14.51
CA LEU A 234 -51.80 6.94 -14.12
C LEU A 234 -52.65 7.52 -15.24
N VAL A 235 -53.92 7.83 -14.93
CA VAL A 235 -54.86 8.55 -15.81
C VAL A 235 -54.38 9.97 -16.04
#